data_AF-A0A4U0GV92-F1
#
_entry.id   AF-A0A4U0GV92-F1
#
_cell.length_a   1.000
_cell.length_b   1.000
_cell.length_c   1.000
_cell.angle_alpha   90.00
_cell.angle_beta   90.00
_cell.angle_gamma   90.00
#
_symmetry.space_group_name_H-M   'P 1'
#
loop_
_entity.id
_entity.type
_entity.pdbx_description
1 polymer ?
#
loop_
_entity_poly.entity_id
_entity_poly.type
_entity_poly.pdbx_seq_one_letter_code
_entity_poly.pdbx_strand_id
1 'polypeptide(L)' 'MNLLRLLLIAAAGWLIWRLIHQVRAQLGQRPPQEPEAFQKMARCARCGTYLPANSLNSQGQCGRCSE' A
#
# COMPACT_ATOMS: atom_id res chain seq x y z
N MET A 1 30.47 -35.75 -23.98
CA MET A 1 30.04 -34.55 -24.75
C MET A 1 28.61 -34.06 -24.42
N ASN A 2 27.82 -34.76 -23.59
CA ASN A 2 26.47 -34.31 -23.21
C ASN A 2 26.41 -33.61 -21.83
N LEU A 3 27.37 -33.88 -20.94
CA LEU A 3 27.46 -33.28 -19.60
C LEU A 3 27.64 -31.76 -19.64
N LEU A 4 28.46 -31.25 -20.55
CA LEU A 4 28.70 -29.81 -20.72
C LEU A 4 27.42 -29.08 -21.16
N ARG A 5 26.63 -29.74 -22.00
CA ARG A 5 25.34 -29.22 -22.50
C ARG A 5 24.29 -29.19 -21.39
N LEU A 6 24.26 -30.21 -20.53
CA LEU A 6 23.40 -30.25 -19.34
C LEU A 6 23.79 -29.18 -18.31
N LEU A 7 25.09 -28.98 -18.06
CA LEU A 7 25.59 -27.92 -17.18
C LEU A 7 25.19 -26.52 -17.67
N LEU A 8 25.29 -26.27 -18.98
CA LEU A 8 24.85 -25.02 -19.59
C LEU A 8 23.35 -24.77 -19.41
N ILE A 9 22.53 -25.80 -19.58
CA ILE A 9 21.07 -25.70 -19.39
C ILE A 9 20.73 -25.42 -17.92
N ALA A 10 21.38 -26.11 -16.99
CA ALA A 10 21.18 -25.89 -15.56
C ALA A 10 21.59 -24.48 -15.14
N ALA A 11 22.74 -23.99 -15.63
CA ALA A 11 23.22 -22.64 -15.36
C ALA A 11 22.26 -21.58 -15.92
N ALA A 12 21.76 -21.78 -17.15
CA ALA A 12 20.78 -20.87 -17.76
C ALA A 12 19.46 -20.83 -16.98
N GLY A 13 18.91 -21.99 -16.61
CA GLY A 13 17.69 -22.08 -15.80
C GLY A 13 17.85 -21.43 -14.43
N TRP A 14 18.99 -21.67 -13.76
CA TRP A 14 19.30 -21.06 -12.47
C TRP A 14 19.39 -19.53 -12.55
N LEU A 15 20.00 -19.00 -13.62
CA LEU A 15 20.16 -17.57 -13.81
C LEU A 15 18.81 -16.87 -14.05
N ILE A 16 17.93 -17.48 -14.86
CA ILE A 16 16.56 -17.00 -15.09
C ILE A 16 15.77 -17.00 -13.77
N TRP A 17 15.82 -18.10 -13.02
CA TRP A 17 15.13 -18.21 -11.73
C TRP A 17 15.63 -17.16 -10.73
N ARG A 18 16.95 -16.93 -10.67
CA ARG A 18 17.57 -15.92 -9.81
C ARG A 18 17.11 -14.51 -10.15
N LEU A 19 17.04 -14.16 -11.43
CA LEU A 19 16.57 -12.84 -11.88
C LEU A 19 15.09 -12.63 -11.52
N ILE A 20 14.24 -13.63 -11.76
CA ILE A 20 12.82 -13.56 -11.40
C ILE A 20 12.65 -13.39 -9.89
N HIS A 21 13.42 -14.11 -9.08
CA HIS A 21 13.34 -14.02 -7.63
C HIS A 21 13.78 -12.64 -7.11
N GLN A 22 14.84 -12.06 -7.67
CA GLN A 22 15.29 -10.71 -7.32
C GLN A 22 14.27 -9.64 -7.70
N VAL A 23 13.71 -9.73 -8.91
CA VAL A 23 12.69 -8.77 -9.38
C VAL A 23 11.40 -8.91 -8.57
N ARG A 24 11.00 -10.13 -8.22
CA ARG A 24 9.85 -10.36 -7.32
C ARG A 24 10.08 -9.83 -5.91
N ALA A 25 11.30 -9.95 -5.37
CA ALA A 25 11.64 -9.38 -4.07
C ALA A 25 11.54 -7.84 -4.08
N GLN A 26 11.98 -7.19 -5.16
CA GLN A 26 11.83 -5.74 -5.32
C GLN A 26 10.38 -5.31 -5.57
N LEU A 27 9.60 -6.08 -6.32
CA LEU A 27 8.18 -5.79 -6.56
C LEU A 27 7.30 -6.07 -5.34
N GLY A 28 7.63 -7.08 -4.54
CA GLY A 28 6.95 -7.41 -3.27
C GLY A 28 7.29 -6.44 -2.12
N GLN A 29 8.30 -5.60 -2.30
CA GLN A 29 8.64 -4.48 -1.42
C GLN A 29 7.95 -3.18 -1.81
N ARG A 30 6.92 -3.22 -2.66
CA ARG A 30 5.92 -2.16 -2.58
C ARG A 30 5.18 -2.43 -1.26
N PRO A 31 5.40 -1.64 -0.19
CA PRO A 31 4.55 -1.77 0.99
C PRO A 31 3.11 -1.72 0.47
N PRO A 32 2.18 -2.57 0.96
CA PRO A 32 0.78 -2.31 0.72
C PRO A 32 0.59 -0.83 1.06
N GLN A 33 0.28 -0.02 0.04
CA GLN A 33 -0.08 1.36 0.29
C GLN A 33 -1.23 1.23 1.26
N GLU A 34 -1.00 1.57 2.53
CA GLU A 34 -2.10 1.73 3.49
C GLU A 34 -3.15 2.51 2.71
N PRO A 35 -4.37 1.98 2.57
CA PRO A 35 -5.39 2.63 1.76
C PRO A 35 -5.44 4.05 2.28
N GLU A 36 -5.04 5.00 1.43
CA GLU A 36 -4.96 6.43 1.75
C GLU A 36 -6.16 6.71 2.61
N ALA A 37 -5.93 7.02 3.89
CA ALA A 37 -6.98 7.06 4.89
C ALA A 37 -8.10 7.91 4.34
N PHE A 38 -9.14 7.25 3.81
CA PHE A 38 -10.28 7.90 3.19
C PHE A 38 -11.03 8.46 4.38
N GLN A 39 -10.59 9.64 4.81
CA GLN A 39 -11.12 10.31 5.97
C GLN A 39 -12.55 10.66 5.60
N LYS A 40 -13.48 9.86 6.14
CA LYS A 40 -14.91 10.06 5.93
C LYS A 40 -15.23 11.50 6.30
N MET A 41 -15.55 12.32 5.32
CA MET A 41 -15.95 13.69 5.56
C MET A 41 -17.36 13.67 6.16
N ALA A 42 -17.54 14.38 7.27
CA ALA A 42 -18.80 14.51 7.96
C ALA A 42 -19.14 15.99 8.14
N ARG A 43 -20.45 16.28 8.13
CA ARG A 43 -20.97 17.63 8.25
C ARG A 43 -21.13 18.00 9.73
N CYS A 44 -20.65 19.17 10.13
CA CYS A 44 -20.92 19.71 11.46
C CYS A 44 -22.42 19.98 11.65
N ALA A 45 -22.99 19.50 12.75
CA ALA A 45 -24.40 19.68 13.09
C ALA A 45 -24.80 21.14 13.39
N ARG A 46 -23.82 22.00 13.73
CA ARG A 46 -24.06 23.40 14.12
C ARG A 46 -23.86 24.38 12.96
N CYS A 47 -22.67 24.40 12.35
CA CYS A 47 -22.32 25.35 11.29
C CYS A 47 -22.52 24.78 9.87
N GLY A 48 -22.71 23.47 9.74
CA GLY A 48 -22.92 22.83 8.44
C GLY A 48 -21.69 22.69 7.56
N THR A 49 -20.50 23.05 8.05
CA THR A 49 -19.22 22.87 7.33
C THR A 49 -18.84 21.40 7.25
N TYR A 50 -18.26 20.98 6.13
CA TYR A 50 -17.72 19.63 5.94
C TYR A 50 -16.29 19.57 6.47
N LEU A 51 -16.06 18.67 7.43
CA LEU A 51 -14.75 18.41 8.02
C LEU A 51 -14.50 16.89 8.10
N PRO A 52 -13.24 16.46 8.27
CA PRO A 52 -12.94 15.05 8.53
C PRO A 52 -13.69 14.57 9.78
N ALA A 53 -14.27 13.36 9.76
CA ALA A 53 -15.00 12.79 10.89
C ALA A 53 -14.20 12.83 12.20
N ASN A 54 -12.87 12.68 12.12
CA ASN A 54 -11.96 12.74 13.27
C ASN A 54 -11.85 14.13 13.92
N SER A 55 -12.33 15.18 13.27
CA SER A 55 -12.32 16.56 13.78
C SER A 55 -13.66 16.98 14.40
N LEU A 56 -14.66 16.09 14.42
CA LEU A 56 -15.92 16.33 15.12
C LEU A 56 -15.92 15.65 16.49
N ASN A 57 -16.57 16.29 17.46
CA ASN A 57 -16.81 15.69 18.77
C ASN A 57 -17.90 14.59 18.69
N SER A 58 -18.15 13.91 19.80
CA SER A 58 -19.19 12.87 19.89
C SER A 58 -20.61 13.37 19.58
N GLN A 59 -20.84 14.68 19.60
CA GLN A 59 -22.12 15.32 19.24
C GLN A 59 -22.17 15.76 17.77
N GLY A 60 -21.14 15.45 16.96
CA GLY A 60 -21.08 15.85 15.55
C GLY A 60 -20.84 17.35 15.34
N GLN A 61 -20.18 18.02 16.29
CA GLN A 61 -19.81 19.44 16.19
C GLN A 61 -18.31 19.57 15.95
N CYS A 62 -17.91 20.53 15.12
CA CYS A 62 -16.50 20.88 14.96
C CYS A 62 -15.98 21.64 16.19
N GLY A 63 -14.65 21.67 16.40
CA GLY A 63 -14.02 22.34 17.54
C GLY A 63 -14.56 23.76 17.80
N ARG A 64 -14.70 24.56 16.75
CA ARG A 64 -15.26 25.93 16.80
C ARG A 64 -16.70 26.06 17.27
N CYS A 65 -17.47 24.97 17.21
CA CYS A 65 -18.87 24.96 17.63
C CYS A 65 -19.08 24.25 18.97
N SER A 66 -18.02 23.64 19.51
CA SER A 66 -18.03 22.95 20.81
C SER A 66 -17.17 23.65 21.87
N GLU A 67 -16.48 24.72 21.49
CA GLU A 67 -15.86 25.72 22.38
C GLU A 67 -16.92 26.52 23.15
#